data_AF-A0A969NV36-F1
#
_entry.id   AF-A0A969NV36-F1
#
_cell.length_a   1.000
_cell.length_b   1.000
_cell.length_c   1.000
_cell.angle_alpha   90.00
_cell.angle_beta   90.00
_cell.angle_gamma   90.00
#
_symmetry.space_group_name_H-M   'P 1'
#
loop_
_entity.id
_entity.type
_entity.pdbx_description
1 polymer ?
#
loop_
_entity_poly.entity_id
_entity_poly.type
_entity_poly.pdbx_seq_one_letter_code
_entity_poly.pdbx_strand_id
1 'polypeptide(L)'
;MIQMDKQHPTGVSANGVQGWSGPLNGVSFDAAGIQACLLNLANTCYLVRQAEHIGATTAGQPAASGNGQADLMAILPPVPAEQFGDPLFRARYGLRYAYVGGAMAGGISSEELVIALGKAGMLGSFGAAGLPPARVESAIQCIQRALPNRCYAFNLIHSPSEEALERRAVELYLQYGVPAIEASAYLALTPHVVRYRVAGLRLNVHNQIEIGHRVMAKLSRREVASQFLQPAPPRLLGELLEQGLITQQQAHLAQYVPMADDITVEADSGGHTDNRPLVCLLPSILELRDEIQARHRYPHQVCVGAAGGIGTPPAVLAAFMMGAAYIVTGSVNQACLEAGTSEHTHRLLAQADMADVIMAPSADMFEMGVKVQLLKKGTFFPMRAQKLYDIYQSYDSLDSIPSAERTKLERQIFQKSLDAVWQETVAYFEQRDPEQINRAEDNPKRKMALVFRWYLGLSSRWSNSGTTGREMDYQIWCGPAMGAFNDWVRGTYLEDPANRRIVDVAYHLLHGAAYLYRLQQLSILGIQLANISNGYRPVPLTSISV
;
A
#
# COMPACT_ATOMS: atom_id res chain seq x y z
N MET A 1 -18.99 38.40 38.24
CA MET A 1 -17.83 39.31 38.16
C MET A 1 -16.57 38.47 38.29
N ILE A 2 -16.13 37.88 37.18
CA ILE A 2 -14.87 37.15 37.01
C ILE A 2 -14.41 37.56 35.60
N GLN A 3 -13.24 38.18 35.51
CA GLN A 3 -12.67 38.76 34.29
C GLN A 3 -12.41 37.66 33.25
N MET A 4 -12.97 37.83 32.06
CA MET A 4 -12.51 37.16 30.85
C MET A 4 -11.15 37.73 30.46
N ASP A 5 -10.16 36.84 30.37
CA ASP A 5 -8.82 37.17 29.92
C ASP A 5 -8.84 37.44 28.41
N LYS A 6 -8.64 38.70 28.04
CA LYS A 6 -8.51 39.15 26.65
C LYS A 6 -7.10 38.89 26.17
N GLN A 7 -6.83 37.70 25.65
CA GLN A 7 -5.70 37.48 24.75
C GLN A 7 -6.17 36.78 23.48
N HIS A 8 -6.45 37.59 22.46
CA HIS A 8 -6.64 37.13 21.09
C HIS A 8 -5.31 36.65 20.51
N PRO A 9 -5.22 35.43 19.94
CA PRO A 9 -4.14 35.12 19.01
C PRO A 9 -4.50 35.75 17.66
N THR A 10 -3.90 36.89 17.33
CA THR A 10 -3.92 37.44 15.98
C THR A 10 -2.95 36.67 15.09
N GLY A 11 -3.45 35.62 14.42
CA GLY A 11 -2.80 34.95 13.29
C GLY A 11 -3.03 35.73 11.99
N VAL A 12 -1.94 36.27 11.44
CA VAL A 12 -1.73 37.31 10.41
C VAL A 12 -2.27 37.04 8.98
N SER A 13 -2.79 38.08 8.31
CA SER A 13 -2.14 38.62 7.08
C SER A 13 -2.22 40.14 7.01
N ALA A 14 -1.05 40.75 6.75
CA ALA A 14 -0.87 42.11 6.26
C ALA A 14 -1.73 42.40 5.01
N ASN A 15 -2.09 43.68 4.84
CA ASN A 15 -2.91 44.31 3.77
C ASN A 15 -4.43 44.30 3.98
N GLY A 16 -4.93 45.28 4.76
CA GLY A 16 -6.21 45.99 4.53
C GLY A 16 -7.54 45.22 4.60
N VAL A 17 -7.54 43.90 4.69
CA VAL A 17 -8.73 43.05 4.70
C VAL A 17 -8.98 42.56 6.12
N GLN A 18 -10.02 43.08 6.77
CA GLN A 18 -10.49 42.61 8.08
C GLN A 18 -12.00 42.26 8.06
N GLY A 19 -12.69 42.56 6.97
CA GLY A 19 -14.12 42.26 6.81
C GLY A 19 -14.36 41.12 5.85
N TRP A 20 -15.55 40.52 5.94
CA TRP A 20 -16.14 39.65 4.95
C TRP A 20 -17.46 40.26 4.46
N SER A 21 -17.74 40.12 3.16
CA SER A 21 -19.00 40.58 2.55
C SER A 21 -19.61 39.46 1.72
N GLY A 22 -20.89 39.18 1.94
CA GLY A 22 -21.62 38.12 1.29
C GLY A 22 -23.00 37.91 1.91
N PRO A 23 -23.77 36.93 1.44
CA PRO A 23 -25.11 36.66 1.97
C PRO A 23 -25.04 36.11 3.42
N LEU A 24 -25.46 36.89 4.43
CA LEU A 24 -25.44 36.45 5.84
C LEU A 24 -26.27 35.20 6.10
N ASN A 25 -27.36 34.98 5.37
CA ASN A 25 -28.14 33.74 5.43
C ASN A 25 -27.39 32.52 4.90
N GLY A 26 -26.26 32.71 4.22
CA GLY A 26 -25.33 31.67 3.80
C GLY A 26 -24.21 31.38 4.80
N VAL A 27 -24.22 32.02 5.98
CA VAL A 27 -23.28 31.74 7.07
C VAL A 27 -23.92 30.77 8.06
N SER A 28 -23.27 29.62 8.26
CA SER A 28 -23.67 28.65 9.27
C SER A 28 -22.94 28.92 10.58
N PHE A 29 -23.70 29.05 11.67
CA PHE A 29 -23.17 29.26 13.02
C PHE A 29 -23.34 28.01 13.92
N ASP A 30 -24.12 27.02 13.49
CA ASP A 30 -24.25 25.74 14.17
C ASP A 30 -23.12 24.77 13.77
N ALA A 31 -22.81 23.83 14.65
CA ALA A 31 -21.68 22.91 14.47
C ALA A 31 -21.79 22.07 13.19
N ALA A 32 -22.99 21.62 12.81
CA ALA A 32 -23.19 20.77 11.64
C ALA A 32 -22.99 21.58 10.35
N GLY A 33 -23.54 22.80 10.28
CA GLY A 33 -23.35 23.70 9.14
C GLY A 33 -21.89 24.16 8.98
N ILE A 34 -21.18 24.45 10.07
CA ILE A 34 -19.74 24.76 9.99
C ILE A 34 -18.95 23.55 9.49
N GLN A 35 -19.22 22.35 10.03
CA GLN A 35 -18.57 21.13 9.57
C GLN A 35 -18.85 20.86 8.08
N ALA A 36 -20.07 21.09 7.61
CA ALA A 36 -20.43 20.96 6.19
C ALA A 36 -19.64 21.94 5.30
N CYS A 37 -19.46 23.19 5.73
CA CYS A 37 -18.63 24.17 5.03
C CYS A 37 -17.16 23.72 4.97
N LEU A 38 -16.63 23.19 6.07
CA LEU A 38 -15.26 22.66 6.14
C LEU A 38 -15.07 21.41 5.27
N LEU A 39 -16.08 20.54 5.19
CA LEU A 39 -16.10 19.35 4.34
C LEU A 39 -16.31 19.67 2.85
N ASN A 40 -16.73 20.88 2.49
CA ASN A 40 -16.82 21.31 1.10
C ASN A 40 -15.43 21.66 0.56
N LEU A 41 -14.63 20.63 0.28
CA LEU A 41 -13.21 20.75 -0.08
C LEU A 41 -12.96 21.40 -1.45
N ALA A 42 -13.97 21.41 -2.33
CA ALA A 42 -13.88 22.00 -3.66
C ALA A 42 -14.00 23.53 -3.66
N ASN A 43 -14.56 24.12 -2.61
CA ASN A 43 -14.80 25.56 -2.52
C ASN A 43 -13.96 26.20 -1.41
N THR A 44 -13.63 27.48 -1.57
CA THR A 44 -13.06 28.27 -0.47
C THR A 44 -14.04 28.27 0.70
N CYS A 45 -13.52 28.07 1.92
CA CYS A 45 -14.30 28.20 3.14
C CYS A 45 -13.80 29.43 3.92
N TYR A 46 -14.71 30.37 4.18
CA TYR A 46 -14.46 31.55 4.98
C TYR A 46 -14.94 31.29 6.41
N LEU A 47 -14.07 31.52 7.38
CA LEU A 47 -14.46 31.61 8.78
C LEU A 47 -14.69 33.08 9.10
N VAL A 48 -15.86 33.38 9.62
CA VAL A 48 -16.30 34.74 9.91
C VAL A 48 -16.76 34.86 11.36
N ARG A 49 -16.63 36.05 11.93
CA ARG A 49 -17.17 36.38 13.25
C ARG A 49 -18.26 37.41 13.12
N GLN A 50 -19.42 37.10 13.68
CA GLN A 50 -20.51 38.06 13.84
C GLN A 50 -20.84 38.17 15.33
N ALA A 51 -20.53 39.33 15.91
CA ALA A 51 -20.54 39.53 17.36
C ALA A 51 -19.69 38.47 18.09
N GLU A 52 -20.29 37.68 18.99
CA GLU A 52 -19.60 36.63 19.75
C GLU A 52 -19.64 35.25 19.06
N HIS A 53 -20.25 35.13 17.88
CA HIS A 53 -20.42 33.85 17.19
C HIS A 53 -19.44 33.69 16.03
N ILE A 54 -18.80 32.53 15.97
CA ILE A 54 -17.98 32.11 14.83
C ILE A 54 -18.86 31.29 13.90
N GLY A 55 -18.87 31.63 12.63
CA GLY A 55 -19.57 30.88 11.58
C GLY A 55 -18.66 30.56 10.40
N ALA A 56 -19.13 29.69 9.52
CA ALA A 56 -18.45 29.37 8.26
C ALA A 56 -19.39 29.48 7.06
N THR A 57 -18.80 29.77 5.91
CA THR A 57 -19.53 29.87 4.64
C THR A 57 -18.60 29.59 3.46
N THR A 58 -19.17 29.07 2.37
CA THR A 58 -18.46 28.92 1.08
C THR A 58 -18.79 30.04 0.08
N ALA A 59 -19.58 31.03 0.50
CA ALA A 59 -20.00 32.16 -0.31
C ALA A 59 -19.35 33.48 0.16
N GLY A 60 -19.53 34.52 -0.64
CA GLY A 60 -18.99 35.85 -0.35
C GLY A 60 -17.50 35.99 -0.68
N GLN A 61 -16.93 37.09 -0.21
CA GLN A 61 -15.56 37.48 -0.53
C GLN A 61 -14.94 38.33 0.60
N PRO A 62 -13.60 38.37 0.68
CA PRO A 62 -12.92 39.28 1.59
C PRO A 62 -13.25 40.75 1.28
N ALA A 63 -13.37 41.58 2.32
CA ALA A 63 -13.71 42.99 2.22
C ALA A 63 -12.75 43.85 3.07
N ALA A 64 -12.61 45.12 2.67
CA ALA A 64 -11.81 46.09 3.42
C ALA A 64 -12.39 46.32 4.83
N SER A 65 -11.51 46.61 5.79
CA SER A 65 -11.92 46.91 7.18
C SER A 65 -12.98 48.02 7.24
N GLY A 66 -14.05 47.81 8.01
CA GLY A 66 -15.18 48.74 8.14
C GLY A 66 -16.28 48.64 7.07
N ASN A 67 -16.06 47.89 5.97
CA ASN A 67 -17.02 47.70 4.88
C ASN A 67 -17.60 46.26 4.80
N GLY A 68 -17.25 45.39 5.75
CA GLY A 68 -17.75 44.01 5.84
C GLY A 68 -19.01 43.89 6.70
N GLN A 69 -19.83 42.87 6.41
CA GLN A 69 -20.99 42.51 7.23
C GLN A 69 -20.63 41.63 8.44
N ALA A 70 -19.44 41.04 8.43
CA ALA A 70 -18.85 40.24 9.50
C ALA A 70 -17.32 40.40 9.48
N ASP A 71 -16.64 40.09 10.58
CA ASP A 71 -15.18 40.09 10.63
C ASP A 71 -14.64 38.81 10.00
N LEU A 72 -13.64 38.92 9.12
CA LEU A 72 -13.02 37.76 8.49
C LEU A 72 -11.94 37.17 9.42
N MET A 73 -12.11 35.92 9.83
CA MET A 73 -11.16 35.23 10.72
C MET A 73 -10.15 34.37 9.98
N ALA A 74 -10.58 33.62 8.96
CA ALA A 74 -9.68 32.82 8.13
C ALA A 74 -10.26 32.60 6.74
N ILE A 75 -9.36 32.38 5.78
CA ILE A 75 -9.68 31.93 4.43
C ILE A 75 -9.01 30.58 4.24
N LEU A 76 -9.82 29.53 4.07
CA LEU A 76 -9.33 28.18 3.78
C LEU A 76 -9.53 27.92 2.28
N PRO A 77 -8.46 27.79 1.48
CA PRO A 77 -8.60 27.56 0.05
C PRO A 77 -9.27 26.20 -0.27
N PRO A 78 -9.72 26.00 -1.52
CA PRO A 78 -10.06 24.68 -2.03
C PRO A 78 -8.87 23.73 -1.83
N VAL A 79 -9.12 22.59 -1.20
CA VAL A 79 -8.12 21.52 -0.99
C VAL A 79 -8.77 20.16 -1.30
N PRO A 80 -9.26 19.94 -2.53
CA PRO A 80 -9.82 18.67 -2.93
C PRO A 80 -8.76 17.54 -2.78
N ALA A 81 -9.22 16.33 -2.49
CA ALA A 81 -8.36 15.18 -2.21
C ALA A 81 -7.36 14.88 -3.35
N GLU A 82 -7.72 15.22 -4.58
CA GLU A 82 -6.93 15.12 -5.80
C GLU A 82 -5.67 15.99 -5.80
N GLN A 83 -5.61 17.03 -4.97
CA GLN A 83 -4.43 17.89 -4.86
C GLN A 83 -3.34 17.28 -3.97
N PHE A 84 -3.65 16.30 -3.14
CA PHE A 84 -2.66 15.64 -2.27
C PHE A 84 -1.73 14.73 -3.09
N GLY A 85 -0.46 14.73 -2.70
CA GLY A 85 0.61 14.02 -3.40
C GLY A 85 1.08 14.73 -4.67
N ASP A 86 1.94 14.06 -5.42
CA ASP A 86 2.66 14.63 -6.55
C ASP A 86 1.82 14.61 -7.84
N PRO A 87 1.58 15.77 -8.49
CA PRO A 87 0.89 15.81 -9.77
C PRO A 87 1.59 15.03 -10.89
N LEU A 88 2.92 14.91 -10.84
CA LEU A 88 3.68 14.11 -11.80
C LEU A 88 3.34 12.63 -11.69
N PHE A 89 3.19 12.11 -10.48
CA PHE A 89 2.74 10.73 -10.24
C PHE A 89 1.37 10.49 -10.89
N ARG A 90 0.42 11.38 -10.61
CA ARG A 90 -0.94 11.29 -11.18
C ARG A 90 -0.92 11.35 -12.71
N ALA A 91 -0.18 12.30 -13.29
CA ALA A 91 -0.07 12.44 -14.73
C ALA A 91 0.59 11.21 -15.38
N ARG A 92 1.66 10.67 -14.80
CA ARG A 92 2.41 9.51 -15.31
C ARG A 92 1.53 8.27 -15.48
N TYR A 93 0.62 8.05 -14.53
CA TYR A 93 -0.24 6.87 -14.49
C TYR A 93 -1.70 7.15 -14.92
N GLY A 94 -2.02 8.39 -15.31
CA GLY A 94 -3.38 8.78 -15.71
C GLY A 94 -4.40 8.70 -14.57
N LEU A 95 -4.00 9.07 -13.36
CA LEU A 95 -4.78 8.93 -12.13
C LEU A 95 -5.46 10.24 -11.71
N ARG A 96 -6.57 10.11 -10.99
CA ARG A 96 -7.24 11.20 -10.28
C ARG A 96 -6.63 11.42 -8.90
N TYR A 97 -6.21 10.35 -8.23
CA TYR A 97 -5.68 10.40 -6.87
C TYR A 97 -4.27 9.82 -6.80
N ALA A 98 -3.44 10.36 -5.90
CA ALA A 98 -2.11 9.82 -5.58
C ALA A 98 -2.22 8.63 -4.60
N TYR A 99 -2.89 7.57 -5.06
CA TYR A 99 -3.26 6.39 -4.27
C TYR A 99 -2.97 5.10 -5.01
N VAL A 100 -2.39 4.13 -4.31
CA VAL A 100 -2.15 2.77 -4.81
C VAL A 100 -2.74 1.74 -3.86
N GLY A 101 -3.54 0.82 -4.39
CA GLY A 101 -3.82 -0.46 -3.73
C GLY A 101 -2.65 -1.41 -3.97
N GLY A 102 -1.80 -1.59 -2.95
CA GLY A 102 -0.59 -2.40 -3.05
C GLY A 102 -0.91 -3.89 -3.25
N ALA A 103 0.01 -4.62 -3.86
CA ALA A 103 -0.19 -6.04 -4.11
C ALA A 103 -0.26 -6.86 -2.82
N MET A 104 -1.16 -7.83 -2.84
CA MET A 104 -1.34 -8.84 -1.80
C MET A 104 -1.30 -10.21 -2.49
N ALA A 105 -0.35 -11.05 -2.07
CA ALA A 105 0.03 -12.28 -2.76
C ALA A 105 -1.13 -13.28 -2.95
N GLY A 106 -0.96 -14.23 -3.87
CA GLY A 106 -1.93 -15.30 -4.11
C GLY A 106 -3.26 -14.82 -4.69
N GLY A 107 -3.27 -13.68 -5.37
CA GLY A 107 -4.48 -13.09 -5.96
C GLY A 107 -5.42 -12.41 -4.96
N ILE A 108 -4.96 -12.14 -3.72
CA ILE A 108 -5.76 -11.37 -2.74
C ILE A 108 -6.01 -9.95 -3.28
N SER A 109 -4.98 -9.31 -3.85
CA SER A 109 -5.20 -8.17 -4.73
C SER A 109 -5.66 -8.69 -6.09
N SER A 110 -6.97 -8.92 -6.18
CA SER A 110 -7.67 -9.59 -7.27
C SER A 110 -7.82 -8.70 -8.51
N GLU A 111 -8.33 -9.30 -9.60
CA GLU A 111 -8.77 -8.53 -10.76
C GLU A 111 -9.89 -7.55 -10.40
N GLU A 112 -10.87 -7.97 -9.60
CA GLU A 112 -11.99 -7.12 -9.17
C GLU A 112 -11.48 -5.87 -8.44
N LEU A 113 -10.51 -6.04 -7.54
CA LEU A 113 -9.92 -4.95 -6.77
C LEU A 113 -9.17 -3.97 -7.68
N VAL A 114 -8.31 -4.49 -8.57
CA VAL A 114 -7.53 -3.66 -9.51
C VAL A 114 -8.46 -2.92 -10.47
N ILE A 115 -9.50 -3.59 -10.98
CA ILE A 115 -10.49 -3.00 -11.89
C ILE A 115 -11.30 -1.90 -11.18
N ALA A 116 -11.71 -2.13 -9.93
CA ALA A 116 -12.46 -1.14 -9.15
C ALA A 116 -11.64 0.13 -8.92
N LEU A 117 -10.39 0.00 -8.48
CA LEU A 117 -9.47 1.14 -8.30
C LEU A 117 -9.19 1.85 -9.64
N GLY A 118 -8.88 1.10 -10.70
CA GLY A 118 -8.61 1.66 -12.02
C GLY A 118 -9.77 2.50 -12.56
N LYS A 119 -11.02 2.01 -12.43
CA LYS A 119 -12.22 2.75 -12.83
C LYS A 119 -12.43 4.02 -12.01
N ALA A 120 -12.02 4.02 -10.74
CA ALA A 120 -12.09 5.18 -9.85
C ALA A 120 -10.95 6.20 -10.04
N GLY A 121 -10.01 5.96 -10.97
CA GLY A 121 -8.86 6.83 -11.19
C GLY A 121 -7.78 6.68 -10.12
N MET A 122 -7.64 5.49 -9.56
CA MET A 122 -6.58 5.08 -8.63
C MET A 122 -5.79 3.92 -9.23
N LEU A 123 -4.58 3.65 -8.74
CA LEU A 123 -3.78 2.53 -9.23
C LEU A 123 -4.01 1.29 -8.37
N GLY A 124 -4.21 0.13 -8.99
CA GLY A 124 -4.19 -1.17 -8.31
C GLY A 124 -3.05 -2.03 -8.83
N SER A 125 -2.38 -2.75 -7.93
CA SER A 125 -1.32 -3.71 -8.26
C SER A 125 -1.80 -5.14 -8.05
N PHE A 126 -1.92 -5.92 -9.11
CA PHE A 126 -2.41 -7.31 -9.05
C PHE A 126 -1.43 -8.22 -8.27
N GLY A 127 -1.97 -9.06 -7.40
CA GLY A 127 -1.25 -9.96 -6.50
C GLY A 127 -0.68 -11.20 -7.16
N ALA A 128 0.27 -11.05 -8.09
CA ALA A 128 0.80 -12.16 -8.89
C ALA A 128 1.68 -13.15 -8.11
N ALA A 129 2.29 -12.74 -7.00
CA ALA A 129 3.18 -13.58 -6.20
C ALA A 129 2.52 -14.91 -5.80
N GLY A 130 3.20 -16.03 -6.03
CA GLY A 130 2.73 -17.37 -5.69
C GLY A 130 1.71 -17.99 -6.66
N LEU A 131 1.23 -17.26 -7.67
CA LEU A 131 0.30 -17.77 -8.68
C LEU A 131 1.05 -18.46 -9.84
N PRO A 132 0.45 -19.50 -10.46
CA PRO A 132 1.02 -20.13 -11.65
C PRO A 132 0.91 -19.21 -12.89
N PRO A 133 1.81 -19.33 -13.88
CA PRO A 133 1.84 -18.46 -15.07
C PRO A 133 0.49 -18.32 -15.78
N ALA A 134 -0.23 -19.44 -16.00
CA ALA A 134 -1.53 -19.42 -16.66
C ALA A 134 -2.58 -18.59 -15.91
N ARG A 135 -2.53 -18.55 -14.57
CA ARG A 135 -3.42 -17.73 -13.76
C ARG A 135 -3.09 -16.25 -13.87
N VAL A 136 -1.79 -15.91 -13.94
CA VAL A 136 -1.30 -14.53 -14.15
C VAL A 136 -1.70 -14.04 -15.54
N GLU A 137 -1.51 -14.86 -16.58
CA GLU A 137 -1.94 -14.57 -17.96
C GLU A 137 -3.43 -14.27 -18.06
N SER A 138 -4.28 -15.12 -17.45
CA SER A 138 -5.73 -14.89 -17.37
C SER A 138 -6.08 -13.58 -16.67
N ALA A 139 -5.38 -13.23 -15.57
CA ALA A 139 -5.57 -11.97 -14.87
C ALA A 139 -5.23 -10.76 -15.76
N ILE A 140 -4.10 -10.83 -16.49
CA ILE A 140 -3.69 -9.76 -17.42
C ILE A 140 -4.79 -9.52 -18.45
N GLN A 141 -5.27 -10.58 -19.11
CA GLN A 141 -6.31 -10.48 -20.12
C GLN A 141 -7.64 -9.98 -19.56
N CYS A 142 -7.99 -10.35 -18.33
CA CYS A 142 -9.18 -9.85 -17.64
C CYS A 142 -9.09 -8.33 -17.37
N ILE A 143 -8.00 -7.90 -16.74
CA ILE A 143 -7.77 -6.50 -16.36
C ILE A 143 -7.67 -5.62 -17.61
N GLN A 144 -6.93 -6.03 -18.65
CA GLN A 144 -6.81 -5.27 -19.90
C GLN A 144 -8.15 -5.06 -20.60
N ARG A 145 -9.01 -6.10 -20.64
CA ARG A 145 -10.36 -5.98 -21.21
C ARG A 145 -11.22 -4.97 -20.44
N ALA A 146 -11.07 -4.92 -19.12
CA ALA A 146 -11.83 -4.00 -18.27
C ALA A 146 -11.26 -2.58 -18.20
N LEU A 147 -9.95 -2.40 -18.47
CA LEU A 147 -9.21 -1.14 -18.36
C LEU A 147 -8.38 -0.83 -19.64
N PRO A 148 -8.98 -0.78 -20.84
CA PRO A 148 -8.22 -0.70 -22.09
C PRO A 148 -7.36 0.57 -22.24
N ASN A 149 -7.77 1.67 -21.61
CA ASN A 149 -7.09 2.98 -21.68
C ASN A 149 -6.68 3.52 -20.31
N ARG A 150 -6.58 2.65 -19.30
CA ARG A 150 -6.26 3.05 -17.92
C ARG A 150 -5.05 2.25 -17.43
N CYS A 151 -4.18 2.90 -16.68
CA CYS A 151 -3.02 2.21 -16.12
C CYS A 151 -3.45 1.26 -15.00
N TYR A 152 -2.80 0.11 -14.94
CA TYR A 152 -2.86 -0.86 -13.87
C TYR A 152 -1.44 -1.40 -13.64
N ALA A 153 -1.17 -1.99 -12.49
CA ALA A 153 0.11 -2.58 -12.18
C ALA A 153 -0.01 -4.09 -11.92
N PHE A 154 1.09 -4.80 -12.13
CA PHE A 154 1.25 -6.18 -11.67
C PHE A 154 2.44 -6.26 -10.71
N ASN A 155 2.31 -7.06 -9.66
CA ASN A 155 3.44 -7.32 -8.78
C ASN A 155 4.50 -8.18 -9.47
N LEU A 156 5.74 -7.71 -9.49
CA LEU A 156 6.91 -8.52 -9.80
C LEU A 156 7.67 -8.76 -8.49
N ILE A 157 7.55 -9.96 -7.95
CA ILE A 157 8.23 -10.33 -6.71
C ILE A 157 9.59 -10.98 -7.01
N HIS A 158 10.63 -10.49 -6.34
CA HIS A 158 11.92 -11.17 -6.39
C HIS A 158 11.88 -12.48 -5.62
N SER A 159 12.32 -13.56 -6.25
CA SER A 159 12.38 -14.90 -5.67
C SER A 159 13.80 -15.47 -5.81
N PRO A 160 14.71 -15.22 -4.85
CA PRO A 160 16.13 -15.60 -4.97
C PRO A 160 16.37 -17.09 -5.27
N SER A 161 15.50 -17.96 -4.75
CA SER A 161 15.58 -19.41 -4.92
C SER A 161 14.86 -19.93 -6.18
N GLU A 162 14.09 -19.09 -6.87
CA GLU A 162 13.24 -19.47 -8.01
C GLU A 162 13.32 -18.41 -9.14
N GLU A 163 14.54 -18.14 -9.63
CA GLU A 163 14.80 -17.15 -10.70
C GLU A 163 13.88 -17.32 -11.93
N ALA A 164 13.57 -18.57 -12.29
CA ALA A 164 12.71 -18.90 -13.41
C ALA A 164 11.27 -18.37 -13.27
N LEU A 165 10.77 -18.13 -12.05
CA LEU A 165 9.46 -17.48 -11.86
C LEU A 165 9.51 -16.00 -12.24
N GLU A 166 10.53 -15.29 -11.78
CA GLU A 166 10.72 -13.87 -12.07
C GLU A 166 10.89 -13.65 -13.58
N ARG A 167 11.72 -14.47 -14.24
CA ARG A 167 11.91 -14.45 -15.69
C ARG A 167 10.58 -14.63 -16.45
N ARG A 168 9.82 -15.68 -16.11
CA ARG A 168 8.54 -16.00 -16.78
C ARG A 168 7.49 -14.91 -16.57
N ALA A 169 7.46 -14.29 -15.39
CA ALA A 169 6.57 -13.16 -15.14
C ALA A 169 6.92 -11.97 -16.04
N VAL A 170 8.21 -11.61 -16.15
CA VAL A 170 8.66 -10.55 -17.06
C VAL A 170 8.35 -10.86 -18.52
N GLU A 171 8.55 -12.11 -18.96
CA GLU A 171 8.20 -12.54 -20.31
C GLU A 171 6.70 -12.33 -20.62
N LEU A 172 5.82 -12.76 -19.70
CA LEU A 172 4.38 -12.52 -19.82
C LEU A 172 4.05 -11.01 -19.83
N TYR A 173 4.66 -10.23 -18.94
CA TYR A 173 4.39 -8.79 -18.86
C TYR A 173 4.81 -8.05 -20.13
N LEU A 174 5.94 -8.42 -20.73
CA LEU A 174 6.38 -7.87 -22.01
C LEU A 174 5.49 -8.34 -23.16
N GLN A 175 5.12 -9.63 -23.21
CA GLN A 175 4.25 -10.20 -24.24
C GLN A 175 2.89 -9.49 -24.30
N TYR A 176 2.30 -9.20 -23.14
CA TYR A 176 0.99 -8.56 -23.05
C TYR A 176 1.07 -7.02 -22.98
N GLY A 177 2.27 -6.43 -22.94
CA GLY A 177 2.43 -4.99 -22.82
C GLY A 177 1.86 -4.44 -21.50
N VAL A 178 2.08 -5.13 -20.38
CA VAL A 178 1.74 -4.61 -19.05
C VAL A 178 2.49 -3.28 -18.84
N PRO A 179 1.78 -2.18 -18.51
CA PRO A 179 2.38 -0.84 -18.55
C PRO A 179 3.20 -0.52 -17.30
N ALA A 180 2.88 -1.12 -16.15
CA ALA A 180 3.54 -0.85 -14.89
C ALA A 180 3.71 -2.12 -14.04
N ILE A 181 4.80 -2.17 -13.27
CA ILE A 181 4.99 -3.18 -12.22
C ILE A 181 5.20 -2.53 -10.85
N GLU A 182 4.75 -3.23 -9.82
CA GLU A 182 5.22 -3.04 -8.45
C GLU A 182 6.31 -4.08 -8.18
N ALA A 183 7.58 -3.66 -8.20
CA ALA A 183 8.73 -4.50 -7.94
C ALA A 183 8.97 -4.62 -6.43
N SER A 184 8.86 -5.82 -5.85
CA SER A 184 8.94 -6.03 -4.40
C SER A 184 9.91 -7.15 -4.00
N ALA A 185 10.39 -7.11 -2.75
CA ALA A 185 11.30 -8.10 -2.17
C ALA A 185 12.71 -8.17 -2.80
N TYR A 186 13.07 -7.18 -3.64
CA TYR A 186 14.40 -7.10 -4.23
C TYR A 186 15.47 -6.78 -3.19
N LEU A 187 16.57 -7.53 -3.23
CA LEU A 187 17.80 -7.26 -2.47
C LEU A 187 18.86 -6.57 -3.34
N ALA A 188 18.84 -6.89 -4.63
CA ALA A 188 19.65 -6.27 -5.67
C ALA A 188 18.88 -6.30 -6.99
N LEU A 189 19.29 -5.49 -7.96
CA LEU A 189 18.74 -5.57 -9.32
C LEU A 189 19.07 -6.93 -9.96
N THR A 190 18.10 -7.46 -10.69
CA THR A 190 18.23 -8.69 -11.48
C THR A 190 18.24 -8.35 -12.98
N PRO A 191 18.75 -9.23 -13.85
CA PRO A 191 18.58 -9.09 -15.29
C PRO A 191 17.11 -8.93 -15.71
N HIS A 192 16.17 -9.55 -14.99
CA HIS A 192 14.75 -9.59 -15.34
C HIS A 192 14.05 -8.25 -15.12
N VAL A 193 14.21 -7.63 -13.95
CA VAL A 193 13.63 -6.29 -13.69
C VAL A 193 14.29 -5.22 -14.56
N VAL A 194 15.59 -5.34 -14.83
CA VAL A 194 16.31 -4.48 -15.78
C VAL A 194 15.75 -4.65 -17.19
N ARG A 195 15.53 -5.88 -17.66
CA ARG A 195 14.93 -6.15 -18.97
C ARG A 195 13.56 -5.52 -19.10
N TYR A 196 12.68 -5.70 -18.11
CA TYR A 196 11.34 -5.10 -18.13
C TYR A 196 11.41 -3.58 -18.29
N ARG A 197 12.24 -2.92 -17.48
CA ARG A 197 12.45 -1.47 -17.54
C ARG A 197 12.95 -1.01 -18.91
N VAL A 198 14.02 -1.64 -19.39
CA VAL A 198 14.80 -1.18 -20.55
C VAL A 198 14.09 -1.49 -21.87
N ALA A 199 13.36 -2.60 -21.95
CA ALA A 199 12.57 -2.95 -23.14
C ALA A 199 11.49 -1.90 -23.47
N GLY A 200 11.06 -1.10 -22.49
CA GLY A 200 10.06 -0.06 -22.67
C GLY A 200 10.63 1.29 -23.14
N LEU A 201 11.95 1.43 -23.28
CA LEU A 201 12.58 2.71 -23.64
C LEU A 201 12.57 2.94 -25.15
N ARG A 202 12.16 4.13 -25.56
CA ARG A 202 12.21 4.60 -26.95
C ARG A 202 12.40 6.12 -27.02
N LEU A 203 12.67 6.64 -28.21
CA LEU A 203 12.59 8.08 -28.48
C LEU A 203 11.21 8.41 -29.07
N ASN A 204 10.60 9.49 -28.60
CA ASN A 204 9.40 10.03 -29.22
C ASN A 204 9.72 10.86 -30.49
N VAL A 205 8.70 11.41 -31.13
CA VAL A 205 8.84 12.23 -32.36
C VAL A 205 9.66 13.52 -32.15
N HIS A 206 9.91 13.93 -30.91
CA HIS A 206 10.71 15.09 -30.52
C HIS A 206 12.11 14.69 -30.01
N ASN A 207 12.55 13.45 -30.24
CA ASN A 207 13.82 12.91 -29.75
C ASN A 207 13.99 12.95 -28.21
N GLN A 208 12.88 12.93 -27.47
CA GLN A 208 12.89 12.81 -26.01
C GLN A 208 12.69 11.35 -25.61
N ILE A 209 13.29 10.95 -24.49
CA ILE A 209 13.14 9.59 -23.96
C ILE A 209 11.69 9.39 -23.49
N GLU A 210 11.02 8.43 -24.10
CA GLU A 210 9.73 7.94 -23.67
C GLU A 210 9.92 6.60 -22.95
N ILE A 211 9.33 6.50 -21.77
CA ILE A 211 9.39 5.32 -20.92
C ILE A 211 8.02 4.62 -20.98
N GLY A 212 7.96 3.51 -21.71
CA GLY A 212 6.74 2.70 -21.88
C GLY A 212 6.47 1.70 -20.77
N HIS A 213 7.51 1.20 -20.08
CA HIS A 213 7.39 0.26 -18.97
C HIS A 213 7.80 0.92 -17.67
N ARG A 214 6.82 1.14 -16.78
CA ARG A 214 7.00 1.84 -15.52
C ARG A 214 7.31 0.89 -14.38
N VAL A 215 8.20 1.31 -13.50
CA VAL A 215 8.62 0.51 -12.34
C VAL A 215 8.40 1.32 -11.06
N MET A 216 7.56 0.77 -10.19
CA MET A 216 7.39 1.23 -8.82
C MET A 216 8.09 0.25 -7.88
N ALA A 217 9.25 0.62 -7.33
CA ALA A 217 10.03 -0.25 -6.47
C ALA A 217 9.61 -0.10 -5.00
N LYS A 218 9.06 -1.17 -4.42
CA LYS A 218 8.66 -1.21 -3.01
C LYS A 218 9.76 -1.81 -2.15
N LEU A 219 10.22 -1.04 -1.17
CA LEU A 219 11.43 -1.33 -0.41
C LEU A 219 11.40 -0.70 0.99
N SER A 220 12.23 -1.24 1.88
CA SER A 220 12.38 -0.73 3.24
C SER A 220 13.82 -0.31 3.58
N ARG A 221 14.75 -0.39 2.63
CA ARG A 221 16.19 -0.23 2.86
C ARG A 221 16.85 0.75 1.91
N ARG A 222 17.71 1.61 2.46
CA ARG A 222 18.37 2.71 1.72
C ARG A 222 19.31 2.18 0.63
N GLU A 223 20.00 1.08 0.88
CA GLU A 223 20.90 0.42 -0.07
C GLU A 223 20.17 -0.17 -1.29
N VAL A 224 18.93 -0.65 -1.11
CA VAL A 224 18.09 -1.13 -2.22
C VAL A 224 17.52 0.08 -2.97
N ALA A 225 17.07 1.11 -2.25
CA ALA A 225 16.59 2.35 -2.86
C ALA A 225 17.63 2.99 -3.78
N SER A 226 18.90 3.01 -3.35
CA SER A 226 20.01 3.53 -4.14
C SER A 226 20.09 2.84 -5.50
N GLN A 227 19.93 1.52 -5.56
CA GLN A 227 20.00 0.78 -6.83
C GLN A 227 18.86 1.14 -7.78
N PHE A 228 17.63 1.31 -7.28
CA PHE A 228 16.48 1.67 -8.12
C PHE A 228 16.45 3.15 -8.53
N LEU A 229 17.09 4.03 -7.76
CA LEU A 229 17.24 5.46 -8.09
C LEU A 229 18.36 5.72 -9.13
N GLN A 230 19.27 4.75 -9.29
CA GLN A 230 20.36 4.80 -10.26
C GLN A 230 19.91 4.31 -11.65
N PRO A 231 20.66 4.62 -12.73
CA PRO A 231 20.46 3.99 -14.03
C PRO A 231 20.77 2.48 -13.99
N ALA A 232 20.34 1.76 -15.03
CA ALA A 232 20.63 0.33 -15.15
C ALA A 232 22.15 0.05 -15.15
N PRO A 233 22.65 -0.93 -14.37
CA PRO A 233 24.07 -1.25 -14.33
C PRO A 233 24.62 -1.69 -15.71
N PRO A 234 25.78 -1.18 -16.17
CA PRO A 234 26.35 -1.53 -17.48
C PRO A 234 26.57 -3.03 -17.68
N ARG A 235 26.93 -3.75 -16.60
CA ARG A 235 27.09 -5.21 -16.62
C ARG A 235 25.79 -5.91 -17.03
N LEU A 236 24.67 -5.59 -16.38
CA LEU A 236 23.38 -6.21 -16.67
C LEU A 236 22.88 -5.82 -18.07
N LEU A 237 23.14 -4.57 -18.50
CA LEU A 237 22.84 -4.14 -19.87
C LEU A 237 23.64 -4.94 -20.92
N GLY A 238 24.94 -5.18 -20.67
CA GLY A 238 25.80 -5.99 -21.52
C GLY A 238 25.29 -7.43 -21.65
N GLU A 239 24.97 -8.07 -20.51
CA GLU A 239 24.42 -9.42 -20.47
C GLU A 239 23.10 -9.52 -21.28
N LEU A 240 22.22 -8.52 -21.18
CA LEU A 240 20.95 -8.48 -21.93
C LEU A 240 21.14 -8.21 -23.43
N LEU A 241 22.14 -7.40 -23.80
CA LEU A 241 22.50 -7.13 -25.20
C LEU A 241 23.08 -8.38 -25.88
N GLU A 242 23.98 -9.09 -25.21
CA GLU A 242 24.58 -10.33 -25.71
C GLU A 242 23.51 -11.41 -25.96
N GLN A 243 22.47 -11.44 -25.13
CA GLN A 243 21.33 -12.35 -25.29
C GLN A 243 20.30 -11.87 -26.32
N GLY A 244 20.47 -10.67 -26.91
CA GLY A 244 19.52 -10.09 -27.86
C GLY A 244 18.16 -9.72 -27.26
N LEU A 245 18.09 -9.57 -25.93
CA LEU A 245 16.84 -9.27 -25.21
C LEU A 245 16.49 -7.78 -25.19
N ILE A 246 17.48 -6.92 -25.47
CA ILE A 246 17.33 -5.48 -25.65
C ILE A 246 18.17 -5.01 -26.84
N THR A 247 17.85 -3.84 -27.38
CA THR A 247 18.59 -3.19 -28.47
C THR A 247 19.70 -2.27 -27.96
N GLN A 248 20.68 -1.97 -28.81
CA GLN A 248 21.72 -0.96 -28.49
C GLN A 248 21.12 0.40 -28.14
N GLN A 249 20.07 0.82 -28.84
CA GLN A 249 19.38 2.06 -28.55
C GLN A 249 18.77 2.03 -27.15
N GLN A 250 18.05 0.97 -26.79
CA GLN A 250 17.47 0.83 -25.45
C GLN A 250 18.54 0.85 -24.35
N ALA A 251 19.65 0.13 -24.54
CA ALA A 251 20.76 0.12 -23.60
C ALA A 251 21.43 1.51 -23.44
N HIS A 252 21.54 2.27 -24.53
CA HIS A 252 22.02 3.66 -24.47
C HIS A 252 21.03 4.57 -23.71
N LEU A 253 19.74 4.49 -24.02
CA LEU A 253 18.71 5.29 -23.33
C LEU A 253 18.63 4.98 -21.83
N ALA A 254 18.88 3.73 -21.44
CA ALA A 254 18.84 3.26 -20.05
C ALA A 254 19.84 3.98 -19.12
N GLN A 255 20.88 4.61 -19.67
CA GLN A 255 21.88 5.35 -18.90
C GLN A 255 21.37 6.72 -18.42
N TYR A 256 20.29 7.23 -19.01
CA TYR A 256 19.75 8.57 -18.77
C TYR A 256 18.45 8.56 -17.98
N VAL A 257 18.00 7.40 -17.51
CA VAL A 257 16.79 7.23 -16.73
C VAL A 257 17.05 6.39 -15.49
N PRO A 258 16.35 6.62 -14.38
CA PRO A 258 16.43 5.76 -13.21
C PRO A 258 15.80 4.39 -13.51
N MET A 259 16.22 3.38 -12.76
CA MET A 259 15.65 2.03 -12.81
C MET A 259 14.18 2.00 -12.39
N ALA A 260 13.76 2.86 -11.45
CA ALA A 260 12.37 3.06 -11.06
C ALA A 260 11.91 4.50 -11.31
N ASP A 261 10.65 4.65 -11.73
CA ASP A 261 9.99 5.97 -11.80
C ASP A 261 9.54 6.45 -10.41
N ASP A 262 9.29 5.47 -9.54
CA ASP A 262 8.62 5.63 -8.27
C ASP A 262 9.22 4.67 -7.23
N ILE A 263 9.50 5.18 -6.02
CA ILE A 263 9.93 4.38 -4.87
C ILE A 263 8.81 4.36 -3.85
N THR A 264 8.30 3.18 -3.51
CA THR A 264 7.40 3.00 -2.38
C THR A 264 8.22 2.66 -1.14
N VAL A 265 8.26 3.57 -0.18
CA VAL A 265 8.84 3.31 1.14
C VAL A 265 7.87 2.47 1.96
N GLU A 266 8.20 1.20 2.16
CA GLU A 266 7.43 0.28 3.00
C GLU A 266 7.98 0.25 4.41
N ALA A 267 7.24 0.87 5.33
CA ALA A 267 7.45 0.83 6.76
C ALA A 267 6.82 -0.45 7.36
N ASP A 268 6.51 -0.45 8.65
CA ASP A 268 5.80 -1.55 9.29
C ASP A 268 4.45 -1.88 8.59
N SER A 269 4.37 -3.06 8.00
CA SER A 269 3.26 -3.51 7.15
C SER A 269 2.83 -4.95 7.47
N GLY A 270 1.69 -5.38 6.93
CA GLY A 270 1.28 -6.79 6.97
C GLY A 270 2.07 -7.63 5.98
N GLY A 271 2.34 -8.90 6.32
CA GLY A 271 3.18 -9.76 5.49
C GLY A 271 4.68 -9.54 5.75
N HIS A 272 5.52 -9.58 4.72
CA HIS A 272 6.95 -9.38 4.87
C HIS A 272 7.28 -7.93 5.26
N THR A 273 7.90 -7.75 6.42
CA THR A 273 8.26 -6.43 6.98
C THR A 273 9.50 -6.56 7.87
N ASP A 274 10.32 -5.51 7.91
CA ASP A 274 11.37 -5.34 8.92
C ASP A 274 11.00 -4.30 9.99
N ASN A 275 9.70 -4.03 10.13
CA ASN A 275 9.06 -3.25 11.20
C ASN A 275 9.62 -1.83 11.36
N ARG A 276 10.03 -1.19 10.26
CA ARG A 276 10.61 0.15 10.31
C ARG A 276 9.55 1.22 10.59
N PRO A 277 9.86 2.23 11.42
CA PRO A 277 8.97 3.38 11.60
C PRO A 277 8.88 4.23 10.32
N LEU A 278 7.66 4.47 9.83
CA LEU A 278 7.44 5.29 8.63
C LEU A 278 8.03 6.70 8.78
N VAL A 279 7.86 7.28 9.96
CA VAL A 279 8.33 8.64 10.32
C VAL A 279 9.84 8.82 10.27
N CYS A 280 10.61 7.73 10.31
CA CYS A 280 12.07 7.76 10.17
C CYS A 280 12.50 7.38 8.75
N LEU A 281 11.86 6.34 8.19
CA LEU A 281 12.28 5.76 6.93
C LEU A 281 11.95 6.65 5.73
N LEU A 282 10.75 7.23 5.68
CA LEU A 282 10.33 8.06 4.54
C LEU A 282 11.25 9.28 4.34
N PRO A 283 11.53 10.12 5.36
CA PRO A 283 12.48 11.23 5.21
C PRO A 283 13.89 10.78 4.79
N SER A 284 14.36 9.63 5.29
CA SER A 284 15.67 9.09 4.91
C SER A 284 15.76 8.71 3.43
N ILE A 285 14.69 8.17 2.84
CA ILE A 285 14.67 7.84 1.42
C ILE A 285 14.44 9.09 0.54
N LEU A 286 13.66 10.06 1.01
CA LEU A 286 13.52 11.36 0.34
C LEU A 286 14.88 12.07 0.20
N GLU A 287 15.68 12.11 1.25
CA GLU A 287 17.04 12.67 1.22
C GLU A 287 17.93 11.94 0.20
N LEU A 288 17.91 10.60 0.20
CA LEU A 288 18.66 9.81 -0.80
C LEU A 288 18.23 10.15 -2.23
N ARG A 289 16.92 10.28 -2.45
CA ARG A 289 16.36 10.61 -3.75
C ARG A 289 16.84 11.98 -4.20
N ASP A 290 16.86 12.97 -3.31
CA ASP A 290 17.34 14.31 -3.61
C ASP A 290 18.85 14.33 -3.92
N GLU A 291 19.66 13.60 -3.16
CA GLU A 291 21.10 13.42 -3.44
C GLU A 291 21.36 12.84 -4.84
N ILE A 292 20.62 11.80 -5.23
CA ILE A 292 20.79 11.13 -6.52
C ILE A 292 20.25 12.02 -7.65
N GLN A 293 19.11 12.67 -7.45
CA GLN A 293 18.56 13.63 -8.41
C GLN A 293 19.53 14.77 -8.68
N ALA A 294 20.23 15.30 -7.67
CA ALA A 294 21.22 16.35 -7.84
C ALA A 294 22.43 15.90 -8.68
N ARG A 295 22.83 14.62 -8.58
CA ARG A 295 23.94 14.03 -9.34
C ARG A 295 23.55 13.73 -10.79
N HIS A 296 22.43 13.06 -11.02
CA HIS A 296 22.02 12.58 -12.35
C HIS A 296 21.20 13.60 -13.14
N ARG A 297 20.53 14.53 -12.46
CA ARG A 297 19.69 15.57 -13.05
C ARG A 297 18.68 15.02 -14.05
N TYR A 298 18.00 13.93 -13.68
CA TYR A 298 16.96 13.36 -14.52
C TYR A 298 15.91 14.42 -14.88
N PRO A 299 15.29 14.37 -16.08
CA PRO A 299 14.29 15.35 -16.49
C PRO A 299 13.12 15.47 -15.51
N HIS A 300 12.81 14.36 -14.85
CA HIS A 300 11.80 14.27 -13.82
C HIS A 300 12.41 13.61 -12.59
N GLN A 301 12.15 14.21 -11.44
CA GLN A 301 12.55 13.64 -10.16
C GLN A 301 11.75 12.35 -9.89
N VAL A 302 12.43 11.32 -9.39
CA VAL A 302 11.77 10.07 -8.95
C VAL A 302 10.83 10.40 -7.79
N CYS A 303 9.57 9.99 -7.89
CA CYS A 303 8.61 10.23 -6.82
C CYS A 303 8.82 9.19 -5.71
N VAL A 304 8.67 9.61 -4.45
CA VAL A 304 8.81 8.70 -3.29
C VAL A 304 7.47 8.65 -2.56
N GLY A 305 6.80 7.51 -2.59
CA GLY A 305 5.55 7.25 -1.88
C GLY A 305 5.77 6.54 -0.55
N ALA A 306 4.67 6.35 0.20
CA ALA A 306 4.67 5.76 1.52
C ALA A 306 3.69 4.58 1.64
N ALA A 307 4.12 3.52 2.30
CA ALA A 307 3.34 2.33 2.64
C ALA A 307 3.66 1.87 4.08
N GLY A 308 2.77 1.07 4.66
CA GLY A 308 2.92 0.56 6.04
C GLY A 308 2.33 1.53 7.08
N GLY A 309 1.48 1.02 7.97
CA GLY A 309 0.79 1.82 8.98
C GLY A 309 -0.34 2.74 8.47
N ILE A 310 -0.62 2.79 7.16
CA ILE A 310 -1.62 3.68 6.56
C ILE A 310 -2.99 3.00 6.50
N GLY A 311 -3.82 3.28 7.51
CA GLY A 311 -5.21 2.78 7.60
C GLY A 311 -6.24 3.81 8.02
N THR A 312 -5.85 5.07 8.23
CA THR A 312 -6.75 6.13 8.71
C THR A 312 -6.46 7.47 8.02
N PRO A 313 -7.42 8.41 7.98
CA PRO A 313 -7.17 9.73 7.41
C PRO A 313 -6.01 10.52 8.08
N PRO A 314 -5.81 10.47 9.42
CA PRO A 314 -4.62 11.06 10.03
C PRO A 314 -3.30 10.48 9.51
N ALA A 315 -3.23 9.15 9.32
CA ALA A 315 -2.03 8.50 8.81
C ALA A 315 -1.74 8.89 7.35
N VAL A 316 -2.79 9.01 6.53
CA VAL A 316 -2.69 9.52 5.15
C VAL A 316 -2.21 10.96 5.13
N LEU A 317 -2.80 11.83 5.95
CA LEU A 317 -2.37 13.23 6.05
C LEU A 317 -0.90 13.31 6.48
N ALA A 318 -0.51 12.57 7.51
CA ALA A 318 0.87 12.55 8.00
C ALA A 318 1.86 12.12 6.93
N ALA A 319 1.55 11.09 6.13
CA ALA A 319 2.40 10.66 5.03
C ALA A 319 2.61 11.77 3.99
N PHE A 320 1.54 12.44 3.57
CA PHE A 320 1.65 13.58 2.66
C PHE A 320 2.40 14.77 3.26
N MET A 321 2.19 15.08 4.54
CA MET A 321 2.91 16.15 5.23
C MET A 321 4.41 15.87 5.42
N MET A 322 4.81 14.60 5.42
CA MET A 322 6.23 14.19 5.39
C MET A 322 6.84 14.21 3.98
N GLY A 323 6.05 14.51 2.93
CA GLY A 323 6.53 14.62 1.56
C GLY A 323 6.30 13.39 0.68
N ALA A 324 5.41 12.46 1.09
CA ALA A 324 5.05 11.34 0.22
C ALA A 324 4.37 11.85 -1.07
N ALA A 325 4.87 11.40 -2.21
CA ALA A 325 4.29 11.69 -3.52
C ALA A 325 2.96 10.96 -3.75
N TYR A 326 2.78 9.81 -3.11
CA TYR A 326 1.57 9.00 -3.14
C TYR A 326 1.55 8.08 -1.90
N ILE A 327 0.38 7.53 -1.59
CA ILE A 327 0.24 6.55 -0.49
C ILE A 327 -0.17 5.18 -1.02
N VAL A 328 0.23 4.14 -0.30
CA VAL A 328 -0.10 2.75 -0.59
C VAL A 328 -0.77 2.10 0.61
N THR A 329 -1.90 1.46 0.38
CA THR A 329 -2.64 0.69 1.38
C THR A 329 -2.53 -0.82 1.08
N GLY A 330 -2.64 -1.64 2.13
CA GLY A 330 -2.56 -3.09 2.06
C GLY A 330 -3.58 -3.77 2.97
N SER A 331 -3.30 -3.87 4.28
CA SER A 331 -4.15 -4.59 5.24
C SER A 331 -5.64 -4.21 5.18
N VAL A 332 -5.95 -2.91 5.04
CA VAL A 332 -7.34 -2.43 4.96
C VAL A 332 -8.05 -2.88 3.67
N ASN A 333 -7.29 -3.09 2.59
CA ASN A 333 -7.81 -3.53 1.31
C ASN A 333 -8.21 -5.01 1.35
N GLN A 334 -7.47 -5.83 2.11
CA GLN A 334 -7.83 -7.24 2.30
C GLN A 334 -9.18 -7.42 3.01
N ALA A 335 -9.59 -6.41 3.80
CA ALA A 335 -10.90 -6.36 4.45
C ALA A 335 -11.98 -5.70 3.59
N CYS A 336 -11.77 -5.57 2.27
CA CYS A 336 -12.78 -5.10 1.33
C CYS A 336 -13.36 -6.28 0.52
N LEU A 337 -14.60 -6.12 0.07
CA LEU A 337 -15.34 -7.13 -0.69
C LEU A 337 -14.66 -7.57 -1.98
N GLU A 338 -13.91 -6.67 -2.61
CA GLU A 338 -13.22 -6.95 -3.85
C GLU A 338 -11.97 -7.84 -3.65
N ALA A 339 -11.45 -7.98 -2.44
CA ALA A 339 -10.25 -8.77 -2.19
C ALA A 339 -10.50 -10.28 -2.40
N GLY A 340 -9.53 -10.96 -3.01
CA GLY A 340 -9.53 -12.41 -3.26
C GLY A 340 -9.26 -13.24 -2.00
N THR A 341 -10.09 -13.08 -0.97
CA THR A 341 -9.99 -13.79 0.30
C THR A 341 -11.34 -14.37 0.72
N SER A 342 -11.34 -15.38 1.60
CA SER A 342 -12.59 -15.97 2.07
C SER A 342 -13.43 -15.02 2.94
N GLU A 343 -14.73 -15.24 2.93
CA GLU A 343 -15.69 -14.53 3.77
C GLU A 343 -15.34 -14.65 5.27
N HIS A 344 -14.85 -15.82 5.70
CA HIS A 344 -14.39 -16.03 7.07
C HIS A 344 -13.22 -15.10 7.43
N THR A 345 -12.21 -15.03 6.56
CA THR A 345 -11.04 -14.15 6.76
C THR A 345 -11.46 -12.68 6.74
N HIS A 346 -12.35 -12.31 5.83
CA HIS A 346 -12.92 -10.97 5.74
C HIS A 346 -13.62 -10.53 7.04
N ARG A 347 -14.44 -11.42 7.63
CA ARG A 347 -15.07 -11.19 8.94
C ARG A 347 -14.07 -11.07 10.09
N LEU A 348 -13.01 -11.89 10.10
CA LEU A 348 -11.96 -11.79 11.11
C LEU A 348 -11.20 -10.47 11.04
N LEU A 349 -10.84 -10.01 9.83
CA LEU A 349 -10.14 -8.74 9.63
C LEU A 349 -10.96 -7.54 10.13
N ALA A 350 -12.29 -7.57 9.99
CA ALA A 350 -13.17 -6.54 10.53
C ALA A 350 -13.21 -6.47 12.06
N GLN A 351 -12.79 -7.53 12.75
CA GLN A 351 -12.75 -7.62 14.21
C GLN A 351 -11.34 -7.40 14.78
N ALA A 352 -10.33 -7.21 13.94
CA ALA A 352 -8.95 -7.06 14.38
C ALA A 352 -8.75 -5.72 15.13
N ASP A 353 -8.16 -5.78 16.32
CA ASP A 353 -7.65 -4.59 17.01
C ASP A 353 -6.16 -4.39 16.68
N MET A 354 -5.61 -3.21 16.99
CA MET A 354 -4.21 -2.89 16.64
C MET A 354 -3.20 -3.88 17.27
N ALA A 355 -3.52 -4.40 18.46
CA ALA A 355 -2.68 -5.35 19.18
C ALA A 355 -2.85 -6.82 18.72
N ASP A 356 -3.73 -7.09 17.77
CA ASP A 356 -4.06 -8.45 17.29
C ASP A 356 -3.13 -8.96 16.20
N VAL A 357 -1.98 -8.33 16.01
CA VAL A 357 -0.95 -8.77 15.06
C VAL A 357 0.30 -9.30 15.77
N ILE A 358 1.07 -10.14 15.09
CA ILE A 358 2.31 -10.71 15.59
C ILE A 358 3.24 -11.11 14.43
N MET A 359 4.56 -11.13 14.69
CA MET A 359 5.54 -11.71 13.77
C MET A 359 5.60 -13.23 13.93
N ALA A 360 5.51 -13.98 12.83
CA ALA A 360 5.69 -15.44 12.82
C ALA A 360 6.59 -15.88 11.66
N PRO A 361 7.20 -17.08 11.73
CA PRO A 361 8.03 -17.60 10.65
C PRO A 361 7.31 -17.61 9.29
N SER A 362 8.01 -17.16 8.24
CA SER A 362 7.52 -17.24 6.87
C SER A 362 7.80 -18.60 6.24
N ALA A 363 7.01 -18.99 5.23
CA ALA A 363 7.31 -20.14 4.38
C ALA A 363 8.56 -19.89 3.53
N ASP A 364 8.72 -18.65 3.06
CA ASP A 364 9.86 -18.22 2.26
C ASP A 364 11.02 -17.87 3.17
N MET A 365 12.19 -18.46 2.90
CA MET A 365 13.39 -18.33 3.74
C MET A 365 13.14 -18.78 5.20
N PHE A 366 12.25 -19.76 5.41
CA PHE A 366 11.95 -20.36 6.71
C PHE A 366 13.24 -20.79 7.44
N GLU A 367 14.15 -21.41 6.70
CA GLU A 367 15.43 -21.93 7.19
C GLU A 367 16.35 -20.82 7.73
N MET A 368 16.16 -19.58 7.27
CA MET A 368 16.91 -18.39 7.70
C MET A 368 16.22 -17.61 8.83
N GLY A 369 15.07 -18.08 9.32
CA GLY A 369 14.34 -17.44 10.42
C GLY A 369 13.63 -16.14 10.03
N VAL A 370 13.39 -15.92 8.73
CA VAL A 370 12.62 -14.76 8.26
C VAL A 370 11.19 -14.83 8.80
N LYS A 371 10.66 -13.70 9.25
CA LYS A 371 9.32 -13.58 9.80
C LYS A 371 8.45 -12.64 8.96
N VAL A 372 7.15 -12.82 9.10
CA VAL A 372 6.09 -12.00 8.49
C VAL A 372 5.10 -11.56 9.57
N GLN A 373 4.48 -10.39 9.41
CA GLN A 373 3.47 -9.85 10.31
C GLN A 373 2.07 -10.34 9.92
N LEU A 374 1.38 -10.96 10.87
CA LEU A 374 0.15 -11.70 10.66
C LEU A 374 -0.90 -11.35 11.70
N LEU A 375 -2.17 -11.57 11.36
CA LEU A 375 -3.24 -11.60 12.34
C LEU A 375 -3.08 -12.82 13.27
N LYS A 376 -3.22 -12.61 14.59
CA LYS A 376 -3.22 -13.67 15.61
C LYS A 376 -4.60 -13.94 16.21
N LYS A 377 -5.57 -13.06 15.97
CA LYS A 377 -6.95 -13.23 16.41
C LYS A 377 -7.70 -14.21 15.51
N GLY A 378 -8.40 -15.15 16.13
CA GLY A 378 -9.21 -16.14 15.41
C GLY A 378 -8.43 -17.24 14.68
N THR A 379 -7.11 -17.34 14.87
CA THR A 379 -6.26 -18.37 14.26
C THR A 379 -5.13 -18.79 15.19
N PHE A 380 -4.74 -20.08 15.15
CA PHE A 380 -3.54 -20.58 15.83
C PHE A 380 -2.29 -20.57 14.96
N PHE A 381 -2.40 -20.14 13.69
CA PHE A 381 -1.30 -20.20 12.73
C PHE A 381 0.02 -19.59 13.28
N PRO A 382 0.07 -18.37 13.84
CA PRO A 382 1.34 -17.79 14.28
C PRO A 382 2.06 -18.64 15.33
N MET A 383 1.30 -19.20 16.28
CA MET A 383 1.82 -20.06 17.34
C MET A 383 2.28 -21.41 16.77
N ARG A 384 1.53 -21.99 15.83
CA ARG A 384 1.88 -23.24 15.15
C ARG A 384 3.12 -23.06 14.27
N ALA A 385 3.23 -21.97 13.53
CA ALA A 385 4.40 -21.63 12.72
C ALA A 385 5.66 -21.44 13.58
N GLN A 386 5.56 -20.70 14.70
CA GLN A 386 6.67 -20.55 15.63
C GLN A 386 7.10 -21.91 16.21
N LYS A 387 6.13 -22.76 16.57
CA LYS A 387 6.41 -24.11 17.06
C LYS A 387 7.16 -24.97 16.04
N LEU A 388 6.79 -24.92 14.76
CA LEU A 388 7.51 -25.61 13.68
C LEU A 388 8.96 -25.10 13.56
N TYR A 389 9.18 -23.79 13.68
CA TYR A 389 10.52 -23.22 13.65
C TYR A 389 11.37 -23.64 14.85
N ASP A 390 10.79 -23.66 16.06
CA ASP A 390 11.50 -24.08 17.28
C ASP A 390 11.93 -25.55 17.19
N ILE A 391 11.06 -26.41 16.65
CA ILE A 391 11.38 -27.83 16.37
C ILE A 391 12.44 -27.92 15.29
N TYR A 392 12.31 -27.14 14.21
CA TYR A 392 13.30 -27.11 13.14
C TYR A 392 14.69 -26.74 13.68
N GLN A 393 14.80 -25.78 14.60
CA GLN A 393 16.08 -25.40 15.21
C GLN A 393 16.60 -26.48 16.16
N SER A 394 15.73 -27.15 16.91
CA SER A 394 16.12 -28.07 17.98
C SER A 394 16.53 -29.48 17.52
N TYR A 395 16.06 -29.93 16.35
CA TYR A 395 16.22 -31.32 15.90
C TYR A 395 16.84 -31.40 14.50
N ASP A 396 17.66 -32.41 14.22
CA ASP A 396 18.39 -32.52 12.94
C ASP A 396 17.58 -33.17 11.82
N SER A 397 16.52 -33.91 12.17
CA SER A 397 15.66 -34.62 11.23
C SER A 397 14.24 -34.83 11.79
N LEU A 398 13.30 -35.18 10.91
CA LEU A 398 11.94 -35.57 11.29
C LEU A 398 11.92 -36.80 12.23
N ASP A 399 12.92 -37.68 12.12
CA ASP A 399 13.02 -38.91 12.91
C ASP A 399 13.61 -38.66 14.31
N SER A 400 14.36 -37.57 14.48
CA SER A 400 14.89 -37.16 15.78
C SER A 400 13.87 -36.43 16.67
N ILE A 401 12.68 -36.11 16.14
CA ILE A 401 11.59 -35.49 16.90
C ILE A 401 11.00 -36.52 17.88
N PRO A 402 10.90 -36.24 19.19
CA PRO A 402 10.30 -37.14 20.16
C PRO A 402 8.89 -37.59 19.75
N SER A 403 8.59 -38.87 19.90
CA SER A 403 7.34 -39.50 19.41
C SER A 403 6.07 -38.79 19.90
N ALA A 404 6.06 -38.35 21.16
CA ALA A 404 4.94 -37.60 21.74
C ALA A 404 4.74 -36.24 21.03
N GLU A 405 5.83 -35.59 20.63
CA GLU A 405 5.78 -34.29 19.94
C GLU A 405 5.41 -34.46 18.47
N ARG A 406 5.98 -35.47 17.79
CA ARG A 406 5.58 -35.86 16.43
C ARG A 406 4.08 -36.14 16.35
N THR A 407 3.54 -36.90 17.30
CA THR A 407 2.10 -37.22 17.35
C THR A 407 1.24 -35.95 17.48
N LYS A 408 1.67 -34.95 18.25
CA LYS A 408 0.96 -33.67 18.36
C LYS A 408 1.00 -32.89 17.05
N LEU A 409 2.16 -32.82 16.39
CA LEU A 409 2.28 -32.16 15.08
C LEU A 409 1.32 -32.79 14.06
N GLU A 410 1.34 -34.10 13.94
CA GLU A 410 0.52 -34.86 12.99
C GLU A 410 -0.98 -34.66 13.25
N ARG A 411 -1.41 -34.60 14.51
CA ARG A 411 -2.84 -34.41 14.86
C ARG A 411 -3.30 -32.96 14.80
N GLN A 412 -2.50 -32.03 15.31
CA GLN A 412 -2.94 -30.65 15.57
C GLN A 412 -2.57 -29.66 14.47
N ILE A 413 -1.52 -29.93 13.69
CA ILE A 413 -0.99 -29.03 12.66
C ILE A 413 -1.19 -29.64 11.27
N PHE A 414 -0.58 -30.80 11.02
CA PHE A 414 -0.61 -31.41 9.70
C PHE A 414 -1.95 -32.09 9.40
N GLN A 415 -2.64 -32.58 10.43
CA GLN A 415 -3.84 -33.43 10.34
C GLN A 415 -3.62 -34.69 9.47
N LYS A 416 -2.35 -35.12 9.36
CA LYS A 416 -1.81 -36.23 8.56
C LYS A 416 -0.48 -36.67 9.16
N SER A 417 -0.02 -37.87 8.81
CA SER A 417 1.35 -38.29 9.16
C SER A 417 2.39 -37.45 8.42
N LEU A 418 3.57 -37.24 9.02
CA LEU A 418 4.65 -36.48 8.37
C LEU A 418 5.13 -37.17 7.08
N ASP A 419 5.04 -38.50 7.00
CA ASP A 419 5.40 -39.26 5.81
C ASP A 419 4.42 -39.00 4.66
N ALA A 420 3.11 -38.88 4.94
CA ALA A 420 2.12 -38.53 3.92
C ALA A 420 2.34 -37.10 3.41
N VAL A 421 2.65 -36.15 4.31
CA VAL A 421 3.00 -34.77 3.93
C VAL A 421 4.26 -34.73 3.06
N TRP A 422 5.26 -35.56 3.36
CA TRP A 422 6.45 -35.68 2.52
C TRP A 422 6.11 -36.16 1.10
N GLN A 423 5.26 -37.19 0.95
CA GLN A 423 4.85 -37.66 -0.38
C GLN A 423 4.11 -36.57 -1.17
N GLU A 424 3.23 -35.80 -0.55
CA GLU A 424 2.58 -34.65 -1.19
C GLU A 424 3.58 -33.56 -1.60
N THR A 425 4.60 -33.33 -0.77
CA THR A 425 5.66 -32.37 -1.04
C THR A 425 6.51 -32.80 -2.24
N VAL A 426 6.85 -34.08 -2.33
CA VAL A 426 7.54 -34.67 -3.50
C VAL A 426 6.71 -34.46 -4.76
N ALA A 427 5.45 -34.89 -4.76
CA ALA A 427 4.56 -34.74 -5.92
C ALA A 427 4.38 -33.28 -6.38
N TYR A 428 4.35 -32.32 -5.44
CA TYR A 428 4.28 -30.89 -5.75
C TYR A 428 5.55 -30.37 -6.43
N PHE A 429 6.74 -30.71 -5.90
CA PHE A 429 8.00 -30.21 -6.45
C PHE A 429 8.44 -30.93 -7.72
N GLU A 430 8.09 -32.20 -7.91
CA GLU A 430 8.34 -32.92 -9.18
C GLU A 430 7.77 -32.20 -10.41
N GLN A 431 6.65 -31.47 -10.25
CA GLN A 431 6.02 -30.73 -11.35
C GLN A 431 6.55 -29.30 -11.51
N ARG A 432 7.17 -28.74 -10.46
CA ARG A 432 7.49 -27.31 -10.37
C ARG A 432 8.98 -27.02 -10.36
N ASP A 433 9.71 -27.73 -9.51
CA ASP A 433 11.16 -27.62 -9.31
C ASP A 433 11.72 -28.93 -8.68
N PRO A 434 12.02 -29.96 -9.49
CA PRO A 434 12.53 -31.24 -9.00
C PRO A 434 13.84 -31.13 -8.22
N GLU A 435 14.63 -30.08 -8.44
CA GLU A 435 15.90 -29.90 -7.74
C GLU A 435 15.71 -29.72 -6.22
N GLN A 436 14.55 -29.25 -5.76
CA GLN A 436 14.26 -29.16 -4.32
C GLN A 436 14.26 -30.54 -3.65
N ILE A 437 13.76 -31.56 -4.34
CA ILE A 437 13.69 -32.93 -3.83
C ILE A 437 15.07 -33.57 -3.88
N ASN A 438 15.77 -33.45 -5.02
CA ASN A 438 17.14 -33.97 -5.16
C ASN A 438 18.07 -33.44 -4.06
N ARG A 439 17.96 -32.14 -3.72
CA ARG A 439 18.79 -31.54 -2.66
C ARG A 439 18.38 -31.96 -1.24
N ALA A 440 17.22 -32.59 -1.07
CA ALA A 440 16.68 -33.04 0.21
C ALA A 440 16.90 -34.54 0.48
N GLU A 441 17.20 -35.36 -0.54
CA GLU A 441 17.40 -36.82 -0.40
C GLU A 441 18.44 -37.17 0.66
N ASP A 442 19.61 -36.52 0.62
CA ASP A 442 20.71 -36.73 1.56
C ASP A 442 20.80 -35.66 2.66
N ASN A 443 19.74 -34.87 2.84
CA ASN A 443 19.71 -33.80 3.84
C ASN A 443 18.43 -33.86 4.69
N PRO A 444 18.46 -34.62 5.81
CA PRO A 444 17.30 -34.80 6.68
C PRO A 444 16.73 -33.48 7.23
N LYS A 445 17.59 -32.48 7.44
CA LYS A 445 17.19 -31.15 7.91
C LYS A 445 16.40 -30.41 6.83
N ARG A 446 16.85 -30.46 5.58
CA ARG A 446 16.15 -29.87 4.44
C ARG A 446 14.83 -30.57 4.17
N LYS A 447 14.78 -31.91 4.25
CA LYS A 447 13.52 -32.67 4.19
C LYS A 447 12.53 -32.18 5.25
N MET A 448 12.98 -32.01 6.50
CA MET A 448 12.16 -31.45 7.56
C MET A 448 11.65 -30.04 7.25
N ALA A 449 12.52 -29.15 6.73
CA ALA A 449 12.11 -27.80 6.32
C ALA A 449 11.03 -27.83 5.24
N LEU A 450 11.17 -28.67 4.21
CA LEU A 450 10.18 -28.79 3.14
C LEU A 450 8.82 -29.29 3.66
N VAL A 451 8.82 -30.28 4.56
CA VAL A 451 7.59 -30.75 5.23
C VAL A 451 6.94 -29.65 6.07
N PHE A 452 7.71 -28.83 6.78
CA PHE A 452 7.14 -27.73 7.56
C PHE A 452 6.63 -26.59 6.67
N ARG A 453 7.36 -26.30 5.58
CA ARG A 453 6.97 -25.31 4.57
C ARG A 453 5.69 -25.71 3.81
N TRP A 454 5.34 -26.99 3.75
CA TRP A 454 4.01 -27.42 3.26
C TRP A 454 2.88 -26.76 4.08
N TYR A 455 2.98 -26.79 5.41
CA TYR A 455 1.97 -26.16 6.28
C TYR A 455 1.98 -24.64 6.12
N LEU A 456 3.17 -24.03 6.17
CA LEU A 456 3.33 -22.58 6.05
C LEU A 456 2.80 -22.08 4.70
N GLY A 457 3.12 -22.75 3.60
CA GLY A 457 2.65 -22.35 2.26
C GLY A 457 1.16 -22.58 2.04
N LEU A 458 0.60 -23.71 2.49
CA LEU A 458 -0.83 -24.00 2.31
C LEU A 458 -1.74 -23.17 3.23
N SER A 459 -1.27 -22.77 4.41
CA SER A 459 -2.06 -21.97 5.36
C SER A 459 -2.58 -20.65 4.80
N SER A 460 -1.78 -19.97 3.96
CA SER A 460 -2.22 -18.78 3.20
C SER A 460 -3.29 -19.15 2.18
N ARG A 461 -3.12 -20.26 1.45
CA ARG A 461 -4.12 -20.73 0.47
C ARG A 461 -5.44 -21.12 1.14
N TRP A 462 -5.40 -21.81 2.27
CA TRP A 462 -6.59 -22.18 3.03
C TRP A 462 -7.40 -20.95 3.46
N SER A 463 -6.72 -19.89 3.91
CA SER A 463 -7.36 -18.61 4.23
C SER A 463 -8.03 -17.97 3.01
N ASN A 464 -7.34 -17.93 1.88
CA ASN A 464 -7.87 -17.31 0.66
C ASN A 464 -9.08 -18.09 0.11
N SER A 465 -9.01 -19.42 0.06
CA SER A 465 -10.09 -20.27 -0.47
C SER A 465 -11.20 -20.59 0.54
N GLY A 466 -10.99 -20.32 1.82
CA GLY A 466 -11.96 -20.63 2.88
C GLY A 466 -12.11 -22.13 3.12
N THR A 467 -10.99 -22.86 3.17
CA THR A 467 -10.99 -24.31 3.38
C THR A 467 -11.58 -24.70 4.73
N THR A 468 -12.77 -25.29 4.71
CA THR A 468 -13.47 -25.76 5.92
C THR A 468 -12.62 -26.74 6.74
N GLY A 469 -12.61 -26.55 8.07
CA GLY A 469 -11.83 -27.36 9.01
C GLY A 469 -10.37 -26.92 9.17
N ARG A 470 -9.94 -25.88 8.44
CA ARG A 470 -8.61 -25.25 8.53
C ARG A 470 -8.66 -23.83 9.06
N GLU A 471 -9.80 -23.34 9.56
CA GLU A 471 -9.99 -21.96 9.99
C GLU A 471 -8.94 -21.53 11.04
N MET A 472 -8.64 -22.42 12.00
CA MET A 472 -7.61 -22.19 13.02
C MET A 472 -6.16 -22.29 12.49
N ASP A 473 -5.97 -22.66 11.24
CA ASP A 473 -4.69 -22.72 10.53
C ASP A 473 -4.52 -21.59 9.51
N TYR A 474 -5.48 -20.68 9.38
CA TYR A 474 -5.41 -19.61 8.39
C TYR A 474 -4.25 -18.66 8.71
N GLN A 475 -3.36 -18.51 7.72
CA GLN A 475 -2.34 -17.47 7.72
C GLN A 475 -2.90 -16.24 7.03
N ILE A 476 -3.07 -15.16 7.79
CA ILE A 476 -3.67 -13.90 7.31
C ILE A 476 -2.65 -12.80 7.50
N TRP A 477 -2.12 -12.26 6.40
CA TRP A 477 -1.12 -11.19 6.43
C TRP A 477 -1.77 -9.87 6.79
N CYS A 478 -1.46 -9.35 7.97
CA CYS A 478 -2.15 -8.18 8.50
C CYS A 478 -1.21 -7.39 9.41
N GLY A 479 -1.15 -6.08 9.20
CA GLY A 479 -0.43 -5.13 10.05
C GLY A 479 -1.37 -4.27 10.91
N PRO A 480 -0.82 -3.48 11.85
CA PRO A 480 -1.61 -2.70 12.82
C PRO A 480 -2.53 -1.64 12.18
N ALA A 481 -2.26 -1.27 10.91
CA ALA A 481 -3.14 -0.41 10.11
C ALA A 481 -4.59 -0.91 10.05
N MET A 482 -4.81 -2.23 10.10
CA MET A 482 -6.17 -2.79 10.10
C MET A 482 -6.92 -2.47 11.39
N GLY A 483 -6.27 -2.60 12.54
CA GLY A 483 -6.85 -2.26 13.83
C GLY A 483 -7.16 -0.76 13.96
N ALA A 484 -6.21 0.08 13.54
CA ALA A 484 -6.42 1.53 13.51
C ALA A 484 -7.59 1.93 12.59
N PHE A 485 -7.73 1.28 11.43
CA PHE A 485 -8.89 1.45 10.56
C PHE A 485 -10.19 1.03 11.26
N ASN A 486 -10.23 -0.14 11.89
CA ASN A 486 -11.42 -0.64 12.59
C ASN A 486 -11.85 0.30 13.72
N ASP A 487 -10.92 0.85 14.50
CA ASP A 487 -11.23 1.87 15.52
C ASP A 487 -11.76 3.18 14.91
N TRP A 488 -11.24 3.57 13.75
CA TRP A 488 -11.70 4.75 13.04
C TRP A 488 -13.09 4.57 12.40
N VAL A 489 -13.46 3.37 11.95
CA VAL A 489 -14.78 3.12 11.36
C VAL A 489 -15.83 2.64 12.36
N ARG A 490 -15.46 2.38 13.62
CA ARG A 490 -16.39 1.97 14.68
C ARG A 490 -17.56 2.95 14.83
N GLY A 491 -18.78 2.41 14.91
CA GLY A 491 -20.02 3.16 14.98
C GLY A 491 -20.48 3.75 13.64
N THR A 492 -19.82 3.43 12.53
CA THR A 492 -20.20 3.88 11.17
C THR A 492 -20.64 2.71 10.32
N TYR A 493 -21.16 2.97 9.12
CA TYR A 493 -21.58 1.90 8.21
C TYR A 493 -20.41 1.00 7.76
N LEU A 494 -19.17 1.49 7.75
CA LEU A 494 -17.98 0.69 7.42
C LEU A 494 -17.52 -0.25 8.55
N GLU A 495 -18.13 -0.16 9.75
CA GLU A 495 -17.93 -1.16 10.80
C GLU A 495 -18.36 -2.55 10.30
N ASP A 496 -19.51 -2.61 9.61
CA ASP A 496 -19.98 -3.83 8.96
C ASP A 496 -19.09 -4.16 7.74
N PRO A 497 -18.40 -5.31 7.73
CA PRO A 497 -17.60 -5.74 6.60
C PRO A 497 -18.37 -5.76 5.27
N ALA A 498 -19.67 -6.03 5.27
CA ALA A 498 -20.49 -6.06 4.06
C ALA A 498 -20.55 -4.70 3.32
N ASN A 499 -20.16 -3.61 3.97
CA ASN A 499 -20.12 -2.28 3.37
C ASN A 499 -18.72 -1.85 2.89
N ARG A 500 -17.68 -2.66 3.14
CA ARG A 500 -16.29 -2.28 2.83
C ARG A 500 -15.99 -2.50 1.35
N ARG A 501 -16.19 -1.45 0.56
CA ARG A 501 -15.77 -1.40 -0.85
C ARG A 501 -14.44 -0.68 -0.98
N ILE A 502 -13.52 -1.21 -1.77
CA ILE A 502 -12.15 -0.68 -1.87
C ILE A 502 -12.11 0.81 -2.26
N VAL A 503 -12.94 1.22 -3.21
CA VAL A 503 -13.01 2.62 -3.67
C VAL A 503 -13.56 3.54 -2.58
N ASP A 504 -14.51 3.04 -1.80
CA ASP A 504 -15.15 3.79 -0.72
C ASP A 504 -14.17 4.03 0.44
N VAL A 505 -13.46 2.96 0.84
CA VAL A 505 -12.36 3.02 1.81
C VAL A 505 -11.29 4.01 1.34
N ALA A 506 -10.82 3.90 0.10
CA ALA A 506 -9.82 4.80 -0.45
C ALA A 506 -10.28 6.26 -0.48
N TYR A 507 -11.53 6.51 -0.87
CA TYR A 507 -12.12 7.85 -0.88
C TYR A 507 -12.15 8.45 0.52
N HIS A 508 -12.68 7.74 1.51
CA HIS A 508 -12.78 8.25 2.87
C HIS A 508 -11.41 8.53 3.51
N LEU A 509 -10.40 7.72 3.21
CA LEU A 509 -9.03 7.95 3.64
C LEU A 509 -8.47 9.28 3.10
N LEU A 510 -8.61 9.52 1.79
CA LEU A 510 -8.10 10.74 1.13
C LEU A 510 -8.93 11.98 1.47
N HIS A 511 -10.26 11.88 1.38
CA HIS A 511 -11.18 12.96 1.68
C HIS A 511 -11.09 13.38 3.15
N GLY A 512 -10.96 12.40 4.06
CA GLY A 512 -10.72 12.67 5.46
C GLY A 512 -9.38 13.38 5.69
N ALA A 513 -8.32 13.00 4.98
CA ALA A 513 -7.01 13.65 5.12
C ALA A 513 -7.07 15.13 4.70
N ALA A 514 -7.77 15.41 3.61
CA ALA A 514 -8.00 16.78 3.13
C ALA A 514 -8.83 17.63 4.11
N TYR A 515 -9.87 17.04 4.72
CA TYR A 515 -10.62 17.69 5.79
C TYR A 515 -9.75 17.98 7.02
N LEU A 516 -8.96 16.99 7.46
CA LEU A 516 -8.05 17.17 8.60
C LEU A 516 -6.99 18.23 8.33
N TYR A 517 -6.54 18.38 7.08
CA TYR A 517 -5.64 19.47 6.70
C TYR A 517 -6.26 20.85 6.90
N ARG A 518 -7.56 21.04 6.60
CA ARG A 518 -8.28 22.29 6.91
C ARG A 518 -8.35 22.55 8.40
N LEU A 519 -8.67 21.52 9.19
CA LEU A 519 -8.67 21.65 10.65
C LEU A 519 -7.28 22.04 11.18
N GLN A 520 -6.22 21.47 10.61
CA GLN A 520 -4.85 21.80 10.97
C GLN A 520 -4.50 23.25 10.61
N GLN A 521 -4.93 23.77 9.46
CA GLN A 521 -4.75 25.18 9.11
C GLN A 521 -5.41 26.11 10.15
N LEU A 522 -6.64 25.81 10.56
CA LEU A 522 -7.32 26.57 11.61
C LEU A 522 -6.58 26.51 12.94
N SER A 523 -6.10 25.33 13.32
CA SER A 523 -5.33 25.14 14.55
C SER A 523 -4.04 25.96 14.55
N ILE A 524 -3.31 26.01 13.42
CA ILE A 524 -2.09 26.83 13.26
C ILE A 524 -2.41 28.32 13.36
N LEU A 525 -3.58 28.76 12.87
CA LEU A 525 -4.07 30.13 13.01
C LEU A 525 -4.58 30.46 14.43
N GLY A 526 -4.54 29.51 15.36
CA GLY A 526 -5.05 29.69 16.73
C GLY A 526 -6.57 29.69 16.83
N ILE A 527 -7.28 29.23 15.79
CA ILE A 527 -8.75 29.16 15.77
C ILE A 527 -9.18 27.78 16.27
N GLN A 528 -9.90 27.76 17.40
CA GLN A 528 -10.48 26.54 17.96
C GLN A 528 -12.01 26.58 17.81
N LEU A 529 -12.57 25.55 17.17
CA LEU A 529 -14.01 25.39 16.97
C LEU A 529 -14.54 24.41 18.03
N ALA A 530 -14.92 24.94 19.20
CA ALA A 530 -15.23 24.15 20.41
C ALA A 530 -16.29 23.05 20.24
N ASN A 531 -17.17 23.16 19.25
CA ASN A 531 -18.30 22.26 19.03
C ASN A 531 -18.15 21.35 17.79
N ILE A 532 -17.00 21.36 17.11
CA ILE A 532 -16.77 20.50 15.94
C ILE A 532 -15.95 19.30 16.37
N SER A 533 -16.43 18.10 16.08
CA SER A 533 -15.65 16.89 16.31
C SER A 533 -14.32 16.99 15.57
N ASN A 534 -13.20 16.84 16.29
CA ASN A 534 -11.84 16.97 15.76
C ASN A 534 -11.46 15.89 14.73
N GLY A 535 -12.41 15.06 14.27
CA GLY A 535 -12.15 13.90 13.44
C GLY A 535 -13.11 13.80 12.26
N TYR A 536 -12.60 13.26 11.16
CA TYR A 536 -13.41 12.81 10.05
C TYR A 536 -14.01 11.43 10.37
N ARG A 537 -15.32 11.25 10.14
CA ARG A 537 -15.98 9.94 10.20
C ARG A 537 -16.62 9.62 8.84
N PRO A 538 -16.49 8.38 8.34
CA PRO A 538 -17.08 7.99 7.07
C PRO A 538 -18.61 7.98 7.13
N VAL A 539 -19.23 8.40 6.03
CA VAL A 539 -20.68 8.37 5.79
C VAL A 539 -20.91 7.83 4.38
N PRO A 540 -21.99 7.09 4.11
CA PRO A 540 -22.18 6.44 2.81
C PRO A 540 -22.05 7.42 1.64
N LEU A 541 -21.29 7.10 0.58
CA LEU A 541 -21.07 8.02 -0.55
C LEU A 541 -22.35 8.47 -1.25
N THR A 542 -23.42 7.67 -1.21
CA THR A 542 -24.74 8.06 -1.74
C THR A 542 -25.38 9.23 -0.99
N SER A 543 -24.89 9.55 0.21
CA SER A 543 -25.31 10.72 1.01
C SER A 543 -24.47 11.98 0.73
N ILE A 544 -23.42 11.87 -0.08
CA ILE A 544 -22.55 12.99 -0.46
C ILE A 544 -22.89 13.37 -1.90
N SER A 545 -23.38 14.60 -2.11
CA SER A 545 -23.48 15.18 -3.45
C SER A 545 -22.05 15.42 -3.95
N VAL A 546 -21.55 14.53 -4.81
CA VAL A 546 -20.21 14.62 -5.44
C VAL A 546 -20.16 15.73 -6.47
#